data_AF-A0A9E4VWJ4-F1
#
_entry.id   AF-A0A9E4VWJ4-F1
#
_cell.length_a   1.000
_cell.length_b   1.000
_cell.length_c   1.000
_cell.angle_alpha   90.00
_cell.angle_beta   90.00
_cell.angle_gamma   90.00
#
_symmetry.space_group_name_H-M   'P 1'
#
loop_
_entity.id
_entity.type
_entity.pdbx_description
1 polymer ?
#
loop_
_entity_poly.entity_id
_entity_poly.type
_entity_poly.pdbx_seq_one_letter_code
_entity_poly.pdbx_strand_id
1 'polypeptide(L)'
;GQYSTLEFTGPEQGWMLQEVESGMGSQLVALFRTTDGGDTWQEIIDPYDSEDLQSCRKTGISFFGMETGWTTYNCDGTYLEAFLDVSRDAGESWDEGRLPLPEGAAGSTDQGWCYSGSPRPNSERSGTLIVTCVVAEGSTLAETSYLYRTQDAGASWEMLDYPGGELQFFAEGTMLALGTDQYRSTDGGANWTKIKSVTWDGDYSFVNSTTGWAVARNEDEIALVRTTDGAATWEIIEPRIASN
;
A
#
# COMPACT_ATOMS: atom_id res chain seq x y z
N GLY A 1 11.20 -6.02 -13.23
CA GLY A 1 11.55 -7.17 -12.36
C GLY A 1 10.28 -7.94 -12.11
N GLN A 2 10.35 -9.25 -12.00
CA GLN A 2 9.17 -10.07 -11.74
C GLN A 2 8.54 -9.65 -10.40
N TYR A 3 7.26 -9.31 -10.42
CA TYR A 3 6.50 -9.00 -9.22
C TYR A 3 6.19 -10.29 -8.46
N SER A 4 6.57 -10.37 -7.19
CA SER A 4 6.13 -11.45 -6.30
C SER A 4 5.90 -10.88 -4.92
N THR A 5 4.90 -11.41 -4.23
CA THR A 5 4.62 -11.07 -2.85
C THR A 5 4.23 -12.32 -2.07
N LEU A 6 4.60 -12.32 -0.80
CA LEU A 6 4.34 -13.36 0.18
C LEU A 6 3.81 -12.68 1.43
N GLU A 7 2.63 -13.08 1.87
CA GLU A 7 1.98 -12.54 3.05
C GLU A 7 1.45 -13.67 3.92
N PHE A 8 1.57 -13.51 5.23
CA PHE A 8 0.95 -14.38 6.22
C PHE A 8 0.03 -13.54 7.10
N THR A 9 -1.24 -13.97 7.24
CA THR A 9 -2.19 -13.33 8.17
C THR A 9 -2.20 -14.03 9.54
N GLY A 10 -1.53 -15.18 9.64
CA GLY A 10 -1.37 -15.98 10.86
C GLY A 10 -0.20 -16.95 10.74
N PRO A 11 0.11 -17.74 11.79
CA PRO A 11 1.23 -18.68 11.77
C PRO A 11 1.05 -19.82 10.76
N GLU A 12 -0.19 -20.11 10.36
CA GLU A 12 -0.53 -21.20 9.46
C GLU A 12 -1.08 -20.73 8.10
N GLN A 13 -1.57 -19.49 8.01
CA GLN A 13 -2.28 -18.98 6.83
C GLN A 13 -1.43 -17.96 6.08
N GLY A 14 -1.25 -18.20 4.78
CA GLY A 14 -0.53 -17.27 3.91
C GLY A 14 -0.91 -17.40 2.45
N TRP A 15 -0.56 -16.36 1.69
CA TRP A 15 -0.77 -16.26 0.26
C TRP A 15 0.53 -15.84 -0.42
N MET A 16 0.73 -16.36 -1.63
CA MET A 16 1.84 -15.98 -2.50
C MET A 16 1.28 -15.63 -3.87
N LEU A 17 1.54 -14.41 -4.33
CA LEU A 17 1.27 -14.02 -5.70
C LEU A 17 2.58 -13.98 -6.48
N GLN A 18 2.60 -14.63 -7.64
CA GLN A 18 3.76 -14.70 -8.51
C GLN A 18 3.40 -14.21 -9.91
N GLU A 19 4.14 -13.24 -10.43
CA GLU A 19 4.13 -12.91 -11.86
C GLU A 19 4.75 -14.05 -12.66
N VAL A 20 4.00 -14.54 -13.64
CA VAL A 20 4.39 -15.62 -14.53
C VAL A 20 4.85 -15.05 -15.87
N GLU A 21 4.04 -14.16 -16.44
CA GLU A 21 4.32 -13.51 -17.72
C GLU A 21 3.79 -12.08 -17.71
N SER A 22 4.43 -11.18 -18.45
CA SER A 22 3.94 -9.83 -18.65
C SER A 22 4.17 -9.39 -20.10
N GLY A 23 3.14 -8.77 -20.70
CA GLY A 23 3.15 -8.41 -22.11
C GLY A 23 1.95 -7.59 -22.51
N MET A 24 2.15 -6.63 -23.43
CA MET A 24 1.08 -5.82 -24.02
C MET A 24 0.13 -5.17 -22.99
N GLY A 25 0.66 -4.73 -21.85
CA GLY A 25 -0.12 -4.07 -20.79
C GLY A 25 -0.89 -5.02 -19.86
N SER A 26 -0.72 -6.34 -20.00
CA SER A 26 -1.30 -7.35 -19.12
C SER A 26 -0.21 -8.10 -18.33
N GLN A 27 -0.58 -8.59 -17.16
CA GLN A 27 0.27 -9.40 -16.28
C GLN A 27 -0.48 -10.69 -15.96
N LEU A 28 0.12 -11.83 -16.33
CA LEU A 28 -0.36 -13.14 -15.91
C LEU A 28 0.25 -13.49 -14.56
N VAL A 29 -0.60 -13.92 -13.63
CA VAL A 29 -0.21 -14.20 -12.25
C VAL A 29 -0.76 -15.54 -11.79
N ALA A 30 0.05 -16.24 -11.00
CA ALA A 30 -0.40 -17.37 -10.20
C ALA A 30 -0.62 -16.91 -8.75
N LEU A 31 -1.70 -17.36 -8.12
CA LEU A 31 -1.98 -17.13 -6.71
C LEU A 31 -2.01 -18.47 -5.98
N PHE A 32 -1.18 -18.59 -4.95
CA PHE A 32 -1.11 -19.76 -4.09
C PHE A 32 -1.56 -19.41 -2.67
N ARG A 33 -2.12 -20.41 -1.98
CA ARG A 33 -2.54 -20.33 -0.58
C ARG A 33 -1.94 -21.48 0.22
N THR A 34 -1.52 -21.20 1.45
CA THR A 34 -1.15 -22.20 2.46
C THR A 34 -2.08 -22.12 3.66
N THR A 35 -2.29 -23.27 4.32
CA THR A 35 -3.03 -23.39 5.58
C THR A 35 -2.25 -24.18 6.65
N ASP A 36 -0.98 -24.48 6.38
CA ASP A 36 -0.08 -25.26 7.24
C ASP A 36 1.26 -24.56 7.48
N GLY A 37 1.29 -23.22 7.40
CA GLY A 37 2.48 -22.41 7.71
C GLY A 37 3.50 -22.35 6.57
N GLY A 38 3.08 -22.71 5.35
CA GLY A 38 3.92 -22.69 4.16
C GLY A 38 4.60 -24.03 3.85
N ASP A 39 4.25 -25.11 4.56
CA ASP A 39 4.72 -26.46 4.28
C ASP A 39 4.16 -26.97 2.95
N THR A 40 2.87 -26.70 2.69
CA THR A 40 2.22 -26.95 1.39
C THR A 40 1.49 -25.73 0.86
N TRP A 41 1.45 -25.63 -0.47
CA TRP A 41 0.83 -24.53 -1.20
C TRP A 41 -0.14 -25.10 -2.23
N GLN A 42 -1.39 -24.65 -2.15
CA GLN A 42 -2.43 -24.92 -3.13
C GLN A 42 -2.49 -23.75 -4.12
N GLU A 43 -2.45 -24.03 -5.41
CA GLU A 43 -2.75 -23.03 -6.44
C GLU A 43 -4.25 -22.76 -6.47
N ILE A 44 -4.61 -21.48 -6.34
CA ILE A 44 -5.99 -21.00 -6.34
C ILE A 44 -6.32 -20.31 -7.67
N ILE A 45 -5.36 -19.55 -8.21
CA ILE A 45 -5.46 -18.95 -9.55
C ILE A 45 -4.36 -19.54 -10.42
N ASP A 46 -4.77 -20.32 -11.42
CA ASP A 46 -3.91 -20.77 -12.52
C ASP A 46 -3.79 -19.65 -13.56
N PRO A 47 -2.57 -19.25 -13.96
CA PRO A 47 -2.33 -18.13 -14.88
C PRO A 47 -2.83 -18.35 -16.31
N TYR A 48 -3.14 -19.58 -16.71
CA TYR A 48 -3.55 -19.95 -18.08
C TYR A 48 -4.99 -20.43 -18.16
N ASP A 49 -5.56 -20.93 -17.06
CA ASP A 49 -6.93 -21.45 -17.01
C ASP A 49 -7.93 -20.51 -16.30
N SER A 50 -7.47 -19.53 -15.51
CA SER A 50 -8.33 -18.54 -14.86
C SER A 50 -8.44 -17.24 -15.64
N GLU A 51 -9.62 -16.60 -15.59
CA GLU A 51 -9.79 -15.21 -16.07
C GLU A 51 -9.46 -14.19 -14.98
N ASP A 52 -9.59 -14.58 -13.71
CA ASP A 52 -9.37 -13.69 -12.57
C ASP A 52 -7.90 -13.29 -12.45
N LEU A 53 -7.68 -12.01 -12.16
CA LEU A 53 -6.37 -11.39 -11.95
C LEU A 53 -5.41 -11.40 -13.16
N GLN A 54 -5.81 -11.89 -14.33
CA GLN A 54 -4.92 -11.99 -15.51
C GLN A 54 -4.80 -10.71 -16.34
N SER A 55 -5.48 -9.63 -15.91
CA SER A 55 -5.50 -8.33 -16.58
C SER A 55 -4.64 -7.30 -15.86
N CYS A 56 -4.08 -6.38 -16.64
CA CYS A 56 -3.38 -5.19 -16.15
C CYS A 56 -2.22 -5.52 -15.18
N ARG A 57 -1.51 -4.49 -14.69
CA ARG A 57 -0.38 -4.70 -13.78
C ARG A 57 -0.83 -4.58 -12.33
N LYS A 58 -0.63 -5.63 -11.53
CA LYS A 58 -0.91 -5.59 -10.09
C LYS A 58 0.09 -4.68 -9.38
N THR A 59 -0.41 -3.90 -8.44
CA THR A 59 0.39 -2.96 -7.61
C THR A 59 0.44 -3.37 -6.14
N GLY A 60 -0.43 -4.29 -5.73
CA GLY A 60 -0.50 -4.79 -4.37
C GLY A 60 -1.53 -5.90 -4.25
N ILE A 61 -1.29 -6.81 -3.33
CA ILE A 61 -2.31 -7.72 -2.82
C ILE A 61 -2.10 -7.85 -1.31
N SER A 62 -3.19 -7.88 -0.55
CA SER A 62 -3.16 -8.09 0.88
C SER A 62 -4.43 -8.80 1.36
N PHE A 63 -4.32 -9.62 2.40
CA PHE A 63 -5.42 -10.36 2.99
C PHE A 63 -5.72 -9.93 4.43
N PHE A 64 -7.00 -9.98 4.80
CA PHE A 64 -7.46 -9.87 6.17
C PHE A 64 -8.20 -11.15 6.59
N GLY A 65 -7.73 -11.76 7.68
CA GLY A 65 -8.27 -13.03 8.15
C GLY A 65 -8.03 -14.16 7.15
N MET A 66 -9.03 -15.01 6.97
CA MET A 66 -8.94 -16.20 6.11
C MET A 66 -9.63 -16.08 4.76
N GLU A 67 -10.49 -15.07 4.59
CA GLU A 67 -11.42 -14.99 3.45
C GLU A 67 -11.31 -13.68 2.65
N THR A 68 -11.00 -12.56 3.30
CA THR A 68 -11.00 -11.26 2.64
C THR A 68 -9.65 -11.00 1.97
N GLY A 69 -9.64 -10.94 0.65
CA GLY A 69 -8.46 -10.61 -0.16
C GLY A 69 -8.68 -9.32 -0.94
N TRP A 70 -7.70 -8.43 -0.97
CA TRP A 70 -7.75 -7.16 -1.69
C TRP A 70 -6.56 -7.08 -2.63
N THR A 71 -6.79 -6.77 -3.91
CA THR A 71 -5.70 -6.58 -4.87
C THR A 71 -5.91 -5.31 -5.67
N THR A 72 -4.87 -4.51 -5.80
CA THR A 72 -4.87 -3.26 -6.56
C THR A 72 -4.11 -3.45 -7.86
N TYR A 73 -4.52 -2.72 -8.90
CA TYR A 73 -3.86 -2.79 -10.20
C TYR A 73 -4.04 -1.51 -11.01
N ASN A 74 -3.15 -1.34 -11.99
CA ASN A 74 -3.15 -0.24 -12.93
C ASN A 74 -3.20 -0.76 -14.36
N CYS A 75 -4.03 -0.14 -15.17
CA CYS A 75 -4.17 -0.38 -16.59
C CYS A 75 -3.62 0.83 -17.36
N ASP A 76 -2.29 0.99 -17.30
CA ASP A 76 -1.58 2.18 -17.77
C ASP A 76 -2.02 2.58 -19.20
N GLY A 77 -2.42 3.85 -19.38
CA GLY A 77 -2.85 4.43 -20.67
C GLY A 77 -4.24 4.01 -21.16
N THR A 78 -4.93 3.09 -20.47
CA THR A 78 -6.26 2.60 -20.88
C THR A 78 -7.37 3.27 -20.08
N TYR A 79 -7.14 3.50 -18.79
CA TYR A 79 -8.11 4.10 -17.87
C TYR A 79 -7.51 5.26 -17.10
N LEU A 80 -8.38 6.19 -16.69
CA LEU A 80 -8.01 7.28 -15.80
C LEU A 80 -7.95 6.80 -14.34
N GLU A 81 -8.83 5.87 -14.00
CA GLU A 81 -9.05 5.37 -12.66
C GLU A 81 -7.99 4.35 -12.24
N ALA A 82 -7.75 4.30 -10.93
CA ALA A 82 -7.11 3.17 -10.29
C ALA A 82 -8.16 2.14 -9.87
N PHE A 83 -7.73 0.89 -9.66
CA PHE A 83 -8.64 -0.21 -9.39
C PHE A 83 -8.29 -0.95 -8.09
N LEU A 84 -9.30 -1.61 -7.53
CA LEU A 84 -9.21 -2.56 -6.45
C LEU A 84 -10.21 -3.70 -6.70
N ASP A 85 -9.73 -4.94 -6.78
CA ASP A 85 -10.59 -6.11 -6.71
C ASP A 85 -10.68 -6.64 -5.27
N VAL A 86 -11.85 -7.18 -4.92
CA VAL A 86 -12.12 -7.73 -3.59
C VAL A 86 -12.57 -9.18 -3.70
N SER A 87 -11.86 -10.08 -3.03
CA SER A 87 -12.27 -11.46 -2.77
C SER A 87 -12.87 -11.60 -1.38
N ARG A 88 -13.86 -12.49 -1.26
CA ARG A 88 -14.51 -12.88 0.01
C ARG A 88 -14.48 -14.39 0.24
N ASP A 89 -13.66 -15.09 -0.52
CA ASP A 89 -13.54 -16.55 -0.57
C ASP A 89 -12.06 -16.97 -0.65
N ALA A 90 -11.20 -16.23 0.06
CA ALA A 90 -9.77 -16.52 0.18
C ALA A 90 -8.97 -16.45 -1.13
N GLY A 91 -9.47 -15.69 -2.10
CA GLY A 91 -8.84 -15.47 -3.40
C GLY A 91 -9.34 -16.40 -4.51
N GLU A 92 -10.38 -17.19 -4.27
CA GLU A 92 -10.99 -18.08 -5.28
C GLU A 92 -11.77 -17.31 -6.36
N SER A 93 -12.41 -16.19 -5.99
CA SER A 93 -13.04 -15.26 -6.94
C SER A 93 -12.87 -13.79 -6.52
N TRP A 94 -12.95 -12.89 -7.50
CA TRP A 94 -12.63 -11.47 -7.32
C TRP A 94 -13.69 -10.57 -7.95
N ASP A 95 -14.27 -9.66 -7.17
CA ASP A 95 -15.18 -8.62 -7.68
C ASP A 95 -14.40 -7.36 -8.08
N GLU A 96 -14.58 -6.89 -9.33
CA GLU A 96 -13.96 -5.63 -9.80
C GLU A 96 -14.53 -4.39 -9.10
N GLY A 97 -13.63 -3.56 -8.57
CA GLY A 97 -13.93 -2.26 -7.98
C GLY A 97 -13.15 -1.13 -8.65
N ARG A 98 -13.86 -0.04 -8.96
CA ARG A 98 -13.27 1.19 -9.51
C ARG A 98 -13.19 2.26 -8.44
N LEU A 99 -12.02 2.87 -8.30
CA LEU A 99 -11.82 3.95 -7.35
C LEU A 99 -12.32 5.26 -7.98
N PRO A 100 -13.10 6.07 -7.25
CA PRO A 100 -13.57 7.36 -7.76
C PRO A 100 -12.37 8.27 -8.05
N LEU A 101 -12.48 9.14 -9.06
CA LEU A 101 -11.45 10.14 -9.33
C LEU A 101 -11.59 11.33 -8.38
N PRO A 102 -10.46 11.95 -7.95
CA PRO A 102 -10.51 13.20 -7.19
C PRO A 102 -11.02 14.36 -8.05
N GLU A 103 -11.52 15.41 -7.40
CA GLU A 103 -11.87 16.65 -8.08
C GLU A 103 -10.63 17.23 -8.80
N GLY A 104 -10.80 17.68 -10.05
CA GLY A 104 -9.70 18.19 -10.85
C GLY A 104 -8.80 17.13 -11.48
N ALA A 105 -9.17 15.84 -11.40
CA ALA A 105 -8.51 14.79 -12.17
C ALA A 105 -8.54 15.09 -13.69
N ALA A 106 -7.58 14.51 -14.40
CA ALA A 106 -7.46 14.66 -15.84
C ALA A 106 -8.73 14.23 -16.59
N GLY A 107 -9.04 14.92 -17.69
CA GLY A 107 -10.21 14.60 -18.52
C GLY A 107 -9.99 13.45 -19.50
N SER A 108 -8.74 13.03 -19.71
CA SER A 108 -8.36 11.90 -20.58
C SER A 108 -7.01 11.33 -20.18
N THR A 109 -6.72 10.09 -20.60
CA THR A 109 -5.47 9.39 -20.26
C THR A 109 -4.21 10.06 -20.83
N ASP A 110 -4.33 10.84 -21.90
CA ASP A 110 -3.25 11.68 -22.44
C ASP A 110 -2.90 12.87 -21.51
N GLN A 111 -3.83 13.27 -20.65
CA GLN A 111 -3.69 14.41 -19.75
C GLN A 111 -3.37 13.97 -18.31
N GLY A 112 -3.36 12.68 -18.01
CA GLY A 112 -3.14 12.18 -16.66
C GLY A 112 -3.82 10.86 -16.39
N TRP A 113 -3.52 10.27 -15.25
CA TRP A 113 -4.06 8.98 -14.79
C TRP A 113 -3.86 8.85 -13.29
N CYS A 114 -4.61 7.96 -12.66
CA CYS A 114 -4.43 7.59 -11.26
C CYS A 114 -3.89 6.16 -11.16
N TYR A 115 -3.11 5.91 -10.12
CA TYR A 115 -2.63 4.58 -9.78
C TYR A 115 -2.76 4.31 -8.29
N SER A 116 -3.07 3.06 -7.95
CA SER A 116 -3.20 2.60 -6.58
C SER A 116 -1.90 1.99 -6.07
N GLY A 117 -1.52 2.34 -4.85
CA GLY A 117 -0.50 1.63 -4.08
C GLY A 117 -1.07 0.36 -3.45
N SER A 118 -0.25 -0.32 -2.65
CA SER A 118 -0.67 -1.58 -2.02
C SER A 118 -1.86 -1.39 -1.07
N PRO A 119 -2.89 -2.25 -1.15
CA PRO A 119 -4.06 -2.14 -0.29
C PRO A 119 -3.73 -2.55 1.14
N ARG A 120 -4.50 -2.02 2.09
CA ARG A 120 -4.42 -2.40 3.51
C ARG A 120 -5.83 -2.65 4.04
N PRO A 121 -6.35 -3.89 3.94
CA PRO A 121 -7.59 -4.26 4.60
C PRO A 121 -7.36 -4.29 6.13
N ASN A 122 -8.22 -3.59 6.87
CA ASN A 122 -8.14 -3.48 8.34
C ASN A 122 -9.26 -4.30 9.02
N SER A 123 -10.28 -4.69 8.27
CA SER A 123 -11.32 -5.65 8.63
C SER A 123 -11.91 -6.26 7.35
N GLU A 124 -12.89 -7.17 7.49
CA GLU A 124 -13.67 -7.69 6.35
C GLU A 124 -14.41 -6.60 5.55
N ARG A 125 -14.66 -5.43 6.16
CA ARG A 125 -15.43 -4.33 5.54
C ARG A 125 -14.68 -3.03 5.40
N SER A 126 -13.57 -2.86 6.10
CA SER A 126 -12.84 -1.58 6.11
C SER A 126 -11.40 -1.75 5.73
N GLY A 127 -10.87 -0.72 5.11
CA GLY A 127 -9.48 -0.70 4.70
C GLY A 127 -9.13 0.62 4.03
N THR A 128 -7.86 0.74 3.73
CA THR A 128 -7.27 1.96 3.19
C THR A 128 -6.29 1.64 2.09
N LEU A 129 -6.14 2.55 1.14
CA LEU A 129 -5.07 2.52 0.15
C LEU A 129 -4.69 3.95 -0.23
N ILE A 130 -3.47 4.12 -0.74
CA ILE A 130 -3.01 5.40 -1.29
C ILE A 130 -3.27 5.37 -2.78
N VAL A 131 -3.92 6.41 -3.30
CA VAL A 131 -4.05 6.64 -4.74
C VAL A 131 -3.27 7.89 -5.10
N THR A 132 -2.41 7.76 -6.10
CA THR A 132 -1.66 8.89 -6.65
C THR A 132 -2.17 9.18 -8.04
N CYS A 133 -2.54 10.43 -8.28
CA CYS A 133 -3.01 10.91 -9.57
C CYS A 133 -2.00 11.86 -10.17
N VAL A 134 -1.69 11.64 -11.45
CA VAL A 134 -0.83 12.48 -12.27
C VAL A 134 -1.71 13.33 -13.16
N VAL A 135 -1.44 14.62 -13.25
CA VAL A 135 -2.07 15.55 -14.19
C VAL A 135 -0.98 16.27 -14.97
N ALA A 136 -1.09 16.25 -16.30
CA ALA A 136 -0.20 16.95 -17.21
C ALA A 136 -0.62 18.41 -17.34
N GLU A 137 0.25 19.32 -16.91
CA GLU A 137 0.09 20.77 -17.03
C GLU A 137 1.13 21.31 -18.02
N GLY A 138 0.79 21.30 -19.31
CA GLY A 138 1.75 21.68 -20.35
C GLY A 138 2.89 20.66 -20.45
N SER A 139 4.11 21.06 -20.09
CA SER A 139 5.29 20.18 -20.08
C SER A 139 5.65 19.64 -18.69
N THR A 140 4.87 19.97 -17.66
CA THR A 140 5.09 19.50 -16.29
C THR A 140 4.05 18.45 -15.92
N LEU A 141 4.47 17.48 -15.10
CA LEU A 141 3.57 16.52 -14.47
C LEU A 141 3.40 16.94 -13.01
N ALA A 142 2.15 17.14 -12.59
CA ALA A 142 1.79 17.35 -11.20
C ALA A 142 1.27 16.02 -10.64
N GLU A 143 1.85 15.57 -9.52
CA GLU A 143 1.39 14.37 -8.81
C GLU A 143 0.76 14.76 -7.48
N THR A 144 -0.46 14.27 -7.24
CA THR A 144 -1.15 14.43 -5.96
C THR A 144 -1.54 13.06 -5.44
N SER A 145 -1.20 12.79 -4.19
CA SER A 145 -1.58 11.54 -3.51
C SER A 145 -2.70 11.79 -2.50
N TYR A 146 -3.54 10.79 -2.33
CA TYR A 146 -4.74 10.83 -1.50
C TYR A 146 -4.84 9.54 -0.68
N LEU A 147 -5.42 9.65 0.50
CA LEU A 147 -5.77 8.49 1.32
C LEU A 147 -7.21 8.09 1.02
N TYR A 148 -7.40 6.91 0.44
CA TYR A 148 -8.72 6.35 0.16
C TYR A 148 -9.11 5.42 1.30
N ARG A 149 -10.34 5.57 1.80
CA ARG A 149 -10.89 4.77 2.89
C ARG A 149 -12.26 4.21 2.52
N THR A 150 -12.49 2.94 2.81
CA THR A 150 -13.81 2.30 2.71
C THR A 150 -14.24 1.74 4.06
N GLN A 151 -15.55 1.63 4.26
CA GLN A 151 -16.18 0.98 5.42
C GLN A 151 -17.22 -0.09 5.00
N ASP A 152 -17.34 -0.33 3.69
CA ASP A 152 -18.35 -1.21 3.08
C ASP A 152 -17.76 -2.19 2.07
N ALA A 153 -16.56 -2.70 2.37
CA ALA A 153 -15.86 -3.73 1.61
C ALA A 153 -15.55 -3.30 0.16
N GLY A 154 -15.17 -2.03 -0.02
CA GLY A 154 -14.78 -1.48 -1.32
C GLY A 154 -15.94 -1.01 -2.20
N ALA A 155 -17.19 -1.12 -1.73
CA ALA A 155 -18.37 -0.68 -2.48
C ALA A 155 -18.43 0.85 -2.63
N SER A 156 -17.96 1.60 -1.63
CA SER A 156 -17.78 3.05 -1.72
C SER A 156 -16.49 3.51 -1.02
N TRP A 157 -16.01 4.67 -1.46
CA TRP A 157 -14.73 5.23 -1.04
C TRP A 157 -14.87 6.69 -0.62
N GLU A 158 -14.28 7.00 0.52
CA GLU A 158 -14.00 8.35 0.98
C GLU A 158 -12.57 8.71 0.58
N MET A 159 -12.41 9.86 -0.07
CA MET A 159 -11.12 10.41 -0.46
C MET A 159 -10.70 11.48 0.53
N LEU A 160 -9.53 11.31 1.15
CA LEU A 160 -8.99 12.19 2.17
C LEU A 160 -7.64 12.76 1.71
N ASP A 161 -7.32 13.95 2.21
CA ASP A 161 -6.01 14.57 2.01
C ASP A 161 -4.91 13.67 2.59
N TYR A 162 -3.80 13.57 1.85
CA TYR A 162 -2.63 12.82 2.29
C TYR A 162 -1.37 13.70 2.21
N PRO A 163 -0.68 13.94 3.34
CA PRO A 163 0.48 14.84 3.38
C PRO A 163 1.75 14.25 2.73
N GLY A 164 1.71 12.99 2.26
CA GLY A 164 2.86 12.30 1.68
C GLY A 164 3.72 11.56 2.72
N GLY A 165 4.78 10.92 2.25
CA GLY A 165 5.71 10.13 3.09
C GLY A 165 5.34 8.65 3.19
N GLU A 166 6.00 7.93 4.09
CA GLU A 166 5.71 6.54 4.43
C GLU A 166 4.60 6.49 5.51
N LEU A 167 3.59 5.63 5.30
CA LEU A 167 2.42 5.57 6.16
C LEU A 167 2.49 4.40 7.16
N GLN A 168 2.50 4.74 8.44
CA GLN A 168 2.47 3.81 9.57
C GLN A 168 1.08 3.86 10.23
N PHE A 169 0.49 2.70 10.45
CA PHE A 169 -0.87 2.56 10.98
C PHE A 169 -0.83 1.94 12.36
N PHE A 170 -1.71 2.42 13.24
CA PHE A 170 -1.84 1.94 14.59
C PHE A 170 -3.33 1.81 14.96
N ALA A 171 -3.59 1.24 16.13
CA ALA A 171 -4.94 1.10 16.66
C ALA A 171 -5.68 2.45 16.75
N GLU A 172 -7.01 2.38 16.77
CA GLU A 172 -7.90 3.52 17.00
C GLU A 172 -7.76 4.64 15.94
N GLY A 173 -7.34 4.30 14.73
CA GLY A 173 -7.17 5.27 13.64
C GLY A 173 -5.97 6.20 13.82
N THR A 174 -5.04 5.88 14.73
CA THR A 174 -3.79 6.62 14.83
C THR A 174 -2.88 6.27 13.66
N MET A 175 -2.33 7.29 13.00
CA MET A 175 -1.45 7.12 11.84
C MET A 175 -0.28 8.11 11.90
N LEU A 176 0.88 7.70 11.39
CA LEU A 176 2.01 8.59 11.12
C LEU A 176 2.28 8.59 9.62
N ALA A 177 2.47 9.78 9.05
CA ALA A 177 2.94 9.96 7.69
C ALA A 177 4.35 10.57 7.75
N LEU A 178 5.34 9.80 7.31
CA LEU A 178 6.74 10.01 7.63
C LEU A 178 7.55 10.28 6.35
N GLY A 179 7.83 11.55 6.10
CA GLY A 179 8.81 12.01 5.10
C GLY A 179 9.75 13.04 5.71
N THR A 180 10.24 13.96 4.88
CA THR A 180 10.96 15.15 5.36
C THR A 180 10.08 16.02 6.25
N ASP A 181 8.80 16.12 5.94
CA ASP A 181 7.78 16.54 6.88
C ASP A 181 7.10 15.32 7.50
N GLN A 182 6.99 15.31 8.83
CA GLN A 182 6.37 14.23 9.59
C GLN A 182 5.04 14.70 10.16
N TYR A 183 3.99 13.91 9.97
CA TYR A 183 2.63 14.24 10.37
C TYR A 183 2.01 13.11 11.20
N ARG A 184 1.04 13.47 12.03
CA ARG A 184 0.21 12.55 12.81
C ARG A 184 -1.27 12.79 12.55
N SER A 185 -2.02 11.70 12.46
CA SER A 185 -3.48 11.68 12.56
C SER A 185 -3.90 10.79 13.75
N THR A 186 -5.03 11.11 14.35
CA THR A 186 -5.71 10.29 15.39
C THR A 186 -7.16 10.00 15.03
N ASP A 187 -7.55 10.24 13.77
CA ASP A 187 -8.93 10.12 13.26
C ASP A 187 -8.99 9.38 11.92
N GLY A 188 -8.05 8.46 11.71
CA GLY A 188 -7.98 7.62 10.52
C GLY A 188 -7.65 8.40 9.26
N GLY A 189 -6.82 9.43 9.38
CA GLY A 189 -6.34 10.27 8.28
C GLY A 189 -7.28 11.40 7.85
N ALA A 190 -8.37 11.65 8.59
CA ALA A 190 -9.28 12.76 8.26
C ALA A 190 -8.64 14.12 8.53
N ASN A 191 -7.78 14.22 9.56
CA ASN A 191 -6.98 15.40 9.84
C ASN A 191 -5.52 15.02 10.14
N TRP A 192 -4.59 15.82 9.63
CA TRP A 192 -3.16 15.67 9.85
C TRP A 192 -2.58 16.87 10.58
N THR A 193 -1.85 16.62 11.66
CA THR A 193 -1.08 17.63 12.38
C THR A 193 0.41 17.42 12.10
N LYS A 194 1.09 18.45 11.60
CA LYS A 194 2.54 18.41 11.43
C LYS A 194 3.22 18.28 12.79
N ILE A 195 4.06 17.26 12.91
CA ILE A 195 4.88 17.00 14.11
C ILE A 195 6.16 17.83 14.02
N LYS A 196 6.91 17.66 12.92
CA LYS A 196 8.18 18.35 12.68
C LYS A 196 8.63 18.22 11.22
N SER A 197 9.70 18.94 10.89
CA SER A 197 10.49 18.69 9.69
C SER A 197 11.85 18.11 10.07
N VAL A 198 12.36 17.22 9.24
CA VAL A 198 13.71 16.66 9.26
C VAL A 198 14.41 16.99 7.94
N THR A 199 15.74 16.88 7.92
CA THR A 199 16.58 17.14 6.73
C THR A 199 17.15 15.85 6.17
N TRP A 200 16.47 14.73 6.39
CA TRP A 200 16.89 13.40 5.99
C TRP A 200 15.66 12.59 5.57
N ASP A 201 15.88 11.64 4.67
CA ASP A 201 14.89 10.61 4.32
C ASP A 201 15.09 9.37 5.20
N GLY A 202 14.05 8.56 5.36
CA GLY A 202 14.09 7.42 6.26
C GLY A 202 13.33 6.21 5.73
N ASP A 203 13.85 5.02 6.01
CA ASP A 203 13.05 3.79 6.05
C ASP A 203 12.62 3.59 7.50
N TYR A 204 11.31 3.51 7.76
CA TYR A 204 10.78 3.55 9.11
C TYR A 204 10.31 2.19 9.61
N SER A 205 10.45 1.95 10.92
CA SER A 205 9.91 0.76 11.58
C SER A 205 9.41 1.11 12.97
N PHE A 206 8.10 0.97 13.20
CA PHE A 206 7.46 1.29 14.46
C PHE A 206 6.88 0.03 15.12
N VAL A 207 7.09 -0.10 16.43
CA VAL A 207 6.48 -1.18 17.23
C VAL A 207 5.17 -0.74 17.87
N ASN A 208 4.96 0.57 17.99
CA ASN A 208 3.72 1.21 18.42
C ASN A 208 3.74 2.68 17.99
N SER A 209 2.67 3.43 18.26
CA SER A 209 2.51 4.82 17.79
C SER A 209 3.49 5.82 18.40
N THR A 210 4.26 5.45 19.43
CA THR A 210 5.24 6.35 20.07
C THR A 210 6.68 5.90 19.87
N THR A 211 6.92 4.61 19.66
CA THR A 211 8.26 4.00 19.63
C THR A 211 8.57 3.41 18.26
N GLY A 212 9.63 3.91 17.65
CA GLY A 212 10.08 3.46 16.34
C GLY A 212 11.53 3.83 16.05
N TRP A 213 12.01 3.30 14.94
CA TRP A 213 13.35 3.48 14.40
C TRP A 213 13.26 3.94 12.95
N ALA A 214 14.33 4.61 12.50
CA ALA A 214 14.51 4.87 11.08
C ALA A 214 15.98 4.72 10.68
N VAL A 215 16.21 4.26 9.46
CA VAL A 215 17.51 4.44 8.80
C VAL A 215 17.50 5.80 8.12
N ALA A 216 17.98 6.82 8.83
CA ALA A 216 18.03 8.20 8.35
C ALA A 216 19.18 8.37 7.36
N ARG A 217 18.91 8.98 6.21
CA ARG A 217 19.89 9.25 5.15
C ARG A 217 19.83 10.71 4.72
N ASN A 218 20.99 11.36 4.68
CA ASN A 218 21.13 12.72 4.17
C ASN A 218 22.42 12.80 3.34
N GLU A 219 22.29 12.92 2.02
CA GLU A 219 23.40 12.85 1.08
C GLU A 219 24.28 11.60 1.32
N ASP A 220 25.49 11.78 1.85
CA ASP A 220 26.45 10.71 2.13
C ASP A 220 26.40 10.19 3.59
N GLU A 221 25.58 10.80 4.45
CA GLU A 221 25.45 10.42 5.86
C GLU A 221 24.30 9.43 6.07
N ILE A 222 24.57 8.37 6.84
CA ILE A 222 23.56 7.39 7.27
C ILE A 222 23.65 7.22 8.78
N ALA A 223 22.50 7.29 9.45
CA ALA A 223 22.39 7.06 10.89
C ALA A 223 21.19 6.16 11.21
N LEU A 224 21.34 5.30 12.21
CA LEU A 224 20.19 4.67 12.86
C LEU A 224 19.65 5.65 13.90
N VAL A 225 18.38 6.04 13.78
CA VAL A 225 17.73 6.93 14.74
C VAL A 225 16.55 6.22 15.41
N ARG A 226 16.19 6.65 16.62
CA ARG A 226 15.03 6.16 17.37
C ARG A 226 14.21 7.31 17.93
N THR A 227 12.90 7.11 17.94
CA THR A 227 11.94 7.93 18.67
C THR A 227 11.24 7.12 19.76
N THR A 228 10.85 7.77 20.84
CA THR A 228 9.99 7.21 21.90
C THR A 228 8.80 8.14 22.21
N ASP A 229 8.60 9.18 21.40
CA ASP A 229 7.58 10.22 21.57
C ASP A 229 6.75 10.45 20.30
N GLY A 230 6.65 9.43 19.44
CA GLY A 230 5.81 9.45 18.25
C GLY A 230 6.40 10.34 17.15
N ALA A 231 7.70 10.21 16.94
CA ALA A 231 8.47 10.96 15.95
C ALA A 231 8.57 12.47 16.24
N ALA A 232 8.27 12.93 17.46
CA ALA A 232 8.49 14.33 17.84
C ALA A 232 9.98 14.64 18.02
N THR A 233 10.74 13.69 18.55
CA THR A 233 12.20 13.73 18.61
C THR A 233 12.82 12.43 18.07
N TRP A 234 14.04 12.56 17.56
CA TRP A 234 14.83 11.46 17.03
C TRP A 234 16.23 11.53 17.63
N GLU A 235 16.65 10.44 18.27
CA GLU A 235 17.97 10.28 18.86
C GLU A 235 18.82 9.36 17.97
N ILE A 236 20.06 9.75 17.68
CA ILE A 236 21.02 8.86 17.00
C ILE A 236 21.39 7.73 17.95
N ILE A 237 21.34 6.50 17.43
CA ILE A 237 21.83 5.30 18.11
C ILE A 237 23.17 4.91 17.48
N GLU A 238 24.17 4.70 18.34
CA GLU A 238 25.43 4.04 17.96
C GLU A 238 25.34 2.54 18.30
N PRO A 239 24.93 1.67 17.37
CA PRO A 239 24.84 0.24 17.62
C PRO A 239 26.24 -0.32 17.90
N ARG A 240 26.34 -1.15 18.95
CA ARG A 240 27.55 -1.92 19.24
C ARG A 240 27.33 -3.36 18.83
N ILE A 241 28.28 -3.92 18.09
CA ILE A 241 28.28 -5.35 17.78
C ILE A 241 28.50 -6.09 19.10
N ALA A 242 27.53 -6.90 19.50
CA ALA A 242 27.70 -7.79 20.64
C ALA A 242 28.81 -8.80 20.30
N SER A 243 29.83 -8.87 21.15
CA SER A 243 30.83 -9.94 21.08
C SER A 243 30.21 -11.20 21.69
N ASN A 244 30.22 -12.31 20.96
CA ASN A 244 29.78 -13.63 21.45
C ASN A 244 30.63 -14.11 22.63
#